data_AF-A0A844ZXF0-F1
#
_entry.id   AF-A0A844ZXF0-F1
#
_cell.length_a   1.000
_cell.length_b   1.000
_cell.length_c   1.000
_cell.angle_alpha   90.00
_cell.angle_beta   90.00
_cell.angle_gamma   90.00
#
_symmetry.space_group_name_H-M   'P 1'
#
loop_
_entity.id
_entity.type
_entity.pdbx_description
1 polymer ?
#
loop_
_entity_poly.entity_id
_entity_poly.type
_entity_poly.pdbx_seq_one_letter_code
_entity_poly.pdbx_strand_id
1 'polypeptide(L)'
;MKHLVVSAIVMLAACGADAVPQAPEPSQSMRGYATQIEAPAPDYRAIIRDMQVVDFSGTSRAASARAPADAGAVGEQWLARLTERGVLDGYGRSGKAESDPVSSISLNMTADDFDAWVAENGWTVPRHIDWNFAPDLVRPRVSEAASGGIRLWPASEARTGLQLQAADSGRILLRDGCFYLDRQGVETLAWFHAETGLDVDAQGYYVLVNRMTGQVEGRLGETFVWSAPNPITPGGPSMEALRSACGDGEISTVANPTATARMEAMYPQPRAPDAAPPPDIH
;
A
#
# COMPACT_ATOMS: atom_id res chain seq x y z
N MET A 1 -46.77 20.77 79.00
CA MET A 1 -48.21 20.59 78.72
C MET A 1 -48.40 20.36 77.23
N LYS A 2 -49.20 19.34 76.89
CA LYS A 2 -49.78 19.00 75.57
C LYS A 2 -48.86 18.35 74.52
N HIS A 3 -49.06 17.04 74.39
CA HIS A 3 -48.81 16.21 73.21
C HIS A 3 -49.68 16.68 72.02
N LEU A 4 -49.17 16.52 70.79
CA LEU A 4 -49.93 15.87 69.71
C LEU A 4 -49.01 15.39 68.59
N VAL A 5 -49.21 14.13 68.24
CA VAL A 5 -48.64 13.32 67.14
C VAL A 5 -49.34 13.66 65.83
N VAL A 6 -48.64 13.67 64.67
CA VAL A 6 -49.07 13.05 63.39
C VAL A 6 -47.85 12.86 62.45
N SER A 7 -47.88 11.73 61.74
CA SER A 7 -46.87 11.04 60.93
C SER A 7 -46.46 11.64 59.57
N ALA A 8 -45.27 11.20 59.14
CA ALA A 8 -44.82 10.77 57.80
C ALA A 8 -44.92 11.71 56.58
N ILE A 9 -43.77 11.93 55.93
CA ILE A 9 -43.53 11.63 54.50
C ILE A 9 -42.02 11.45 54.30
N VAL A 10 -41.66 10.33 53.65
CA VAL A 10 -40.33 9.97 53.15
C VAL A 10 -40.14 10.62 51.78
N MET A 11 -39.05 11.36 51.58
CA MET A 11 -38.33 11.44 50.29
C MET A 11 -36.87 11.85 50.57
N LEU A 12 -35.95 10.88 50.43
CA LEU A 12 -34.52 11.11 50.36
C LEU A 12 -34.17 11.42 48.89
N ALA A 13 -33.88 12.68 48.59
CA ALA A 13 -33.20 13.08 47.37
C ALA A 13 -31.70 13.12 47.67
N ALA A 14 -30.95 12.17 47.12
CA ALA A 14 -29.49 12.18 47.11
C ALA A 14 -29.02 12.85 45.81
N CYS A 15 -28.39 14.03 45.92
CA CYS A 15 -27.48 14.56 44.91
C CYS A 15 -26.10 13.97 45.25
N GLY A 16 -25.39 13.20 44.42
CA GLY A 16 -25.18 13.40 43.00
C GLY A 16 -23.84 14.09 42.79
N ALA A 17 -22.74 13.44 43.17
CA ALA A 17 -21.39 13.78 42.73
C ALA A 17 -20.95 12.66 41.79
N ASP A 18 -21.17 12.89 40.50
CA ASP A 18 -20.87 11.94 39.43
C ASP A 18 -19.36 11.67 39.37
N ALA A 19 -18.98 10.46 39.80
CA ALA A 19 -17.74 9.86 39.39
C ALA A 19 -17.84 9.56 37.90
N VAL A 20 -17.11 10.31 37.08
CA VAL A 20 -16.90 9.97 35.67
C VAL A 20 -16.34 8.55 35.60
N PRO A 21 -16.97 7.60 34.89
CA PRO A 21 -16.35 6.32 34.63
C PRO A 21 -15.17 6.56 33.70
N GLN A 22 -13.94 6.47 34.22
CA GLN A 22 -12.78 6.26 33.36
C GLN A 22 -13.02 4.97 32.59
N ALA A 23 -13.15 5.10 31.26
CA ALA A 23 -13.06 3.96 30.37
C ALA A 23 -11.75 3.23 30.70
N PRO A 24 -11.75 1.89 30.84
CA PRO A 24 -10.52 1.17 31.06
C PRO A 24 -9.63 1.40 29.83
N GLU A 25 -8.48 2.06 30.04
CA GLU A 25 -7.43 2.02 29.04
C GLU A 25 -7.08 0.55 28.81
N PRO A 26 -7.03 0.07 27.56
CA PRO A 26 -6.63 -1.29 27.29
C PRO A 26 -5.18 -1.45 27.75
N SER A 27 -4.98 -2.23 28.81
CA SER A 27 -3.66 -2.58 29.32
C SER A 27 -2.83 -3.15 28.18
N GLN A 28 -1.77 -2.45 27.78
CA GLN A 28 -0.84 -2.90 26.74
C GLN A 28 -0.14 -4.23 27.09
N SER A 29 -0.23 -4.70 28.34
CA SER A 29 0.31 -5.99 28.76
C SER A 29 -0.72 -7.11 28.55
N MET A 30 -0.37 -8.06 27.67
CA MET A 30 -1.06 -9.32 27.29
C MET A 30 -1.89 -9.34 26.00
N ARG A 31 -1.61 -8.48 25.00
CA ARG A 31 -1.93 -8.92 23.62
C ARG A 31 -0.89 -9.96 23.21
N GLY A 32 -1.33 -11.20 23.00
CA GLY A 32 -0.53 -12.18 22.25
C GLY A 32 -0.59 -11.81 20.78
N TYR A 33 0.52 -11.33 20.21
CA TYR A 33 0.57 -11.01 18.79
C TYR A 33 0.75 -12.27 17.93
N ALA A 34 0.36 -12.17 16.67
CA ALA A 34 0.37 -13.31 15.77
C ALA A 34 1.78 -13.70 15.33
N THR A 35 1.96 -14.97 15.00
CA THR A 35 3.16 -15.52 14.37
C THR A 35 2.73 -16.42 13.22
N GLN A 36 3.25 -16.17 12.03
CA GLN A 36 3.03 -16.93 10.80
C GLN A 36 4.36 -16.97 10.03
N ILE A 37 5.12 -18.03 10.27
CA ILE A 37 6.45 -18.26 9.66
C ILE A 37 6.39 -19.21 8.45
N GLU A 38 5.30 -19.94 8.34
CA GLU A 38 5.01 -20.87 7.26
C GLU A 38 3.49 -20.90 7.06
N ALA A 39 3.06 -20.93 5.81
CA ALA A 39 1.67 -21.12 5.46
C ALA A 39 1.59 -21.99 4.20
N PRO A 40 0.64 -22.93 4.14
CA PRO A 40 0.39 -23.67 2.92
C PRO A 40 -0.13 -22.71 1.85
N ALA A 41 0.34 -22.84 0.61
CA ALA A 41 -0.20 -22.07 -0.51
C ALA A 41 -1.71 -22.37 -0.67
N PRO A 42 -2.59 -21.35 -0.77
CA PRO A 42 -3.98 -21.57 -1.13
C PRO A 42 -4.12 -22.04 -2.58
N ASP A 43 -5.33 -22.44 -2.99
CA ASP A 43 -5.63 -22.70 -4.40
C ASP A 43 -5.68 -21.37 -5.18
N TYR A 44 -4.51 -20.89 -5.58
CA TYR A 44 -4.39 -19.66 -6.34
C TYR A 44 -5.13 -19.73 -7.68
N ARG A 45 -5.27 -20.90 -8.31
CA ARG A 45 -6.02 -21.00 -9.57
C ARG A 45 -7.50 -20.69 -9.37
N ALA A 46 -8.09 -21.18 -8.28
CA ALA A 46 -9.46 -20.83 -7.92
C ALA A 46 -9.59 -19.33 -7.61
N ILE A 47 -8.68 -18.78 -6.80
CA ILE A 47 -8.66 -17.35 -6.46
C ILE A 47 -8.56 -16.48 -7.71
N ILE A 48 -7.65 -16.82 -8.64
CA ILE A 48 -7.40 -16.06 -9.87
C ILE A 48 -8.61 -16.09 -10.79
N ARG A 49 -9.27 -17.25 -10.93
CA ARG A 49 -10.47 -17.39 -11.77
C ARG A 49 -11.60 -16.47 -11.30
N ASP A 50 -11.71 -16.29 -9.99
CA ASP A 50 -12.79 -15.52 -9.37
C ASP A 50 -12.39 -14.03 -9.18
N MET A 51 -11.25 -13.61 -9.74
CA MET A 51 -10.78 -12.22 -9.68
C MET A 51 -11.73 -11.27 -10.41
N GLN A 52 -12.08 -10.19 -9.72
CA GLN A 52 -12.73 -9.05 -10.36
C GLN A 52 -11.69 -8.24 -11.14
N VAL A 53 -12.06 -7.86 -12.36
CA VAL A 53 -11.28 -6.93 -13.18
C VAL A 53 -11.54 -5.54 -12.64
N VAL A 54 -10.48 -4.88 -12.16
CA VAL A 54 -10.53 -3.47 -11.77
C VAL A 54 -10.44 -2.62 -13.02
N ASP A 55 -11.36 -1.67 -13.15
CA ASP A 55 -11.36 -0.72 -14.25
C ASP A 55 -10.36 0.41 -13.97
N PHE A 56 -9.36 0.53 -14.84
CA PHE A 56 -8.37 1.60 -14.81
C PHE A 56 -8.64 2.67 -15.89
N SER A 57 -9.80 2.67 -16.54
CA SER A 57 -10.11 3.63 -17.61
C SER A 57 -10.01 5.10 -17.15
N GLY A 58 -10.31 5.38 -15.89
CA GLY A 58 -10.20 6.71 -15.28
C GLY A 58 -8.77 7.18 -14.97
N THR A 59 -7.75 6.32 -15.13
CA THR A 59 -6.36 6.68 -14.79
C THR A 59 -5.63 7.37 -15.93
N SER A 60 -6.27 7.61 -17.07
CA SER A 60 -5.68 8.35 -18.18
C SER A 60 -6.66 9.36 -18.77
N ARG A 61 -6.14 10.53 -19.16
CA ARG A 61 -6.88 11.55 -19.94
C ARG A 61 -6.05 11.90 -21.16
N ALA A 62 -6.51 11.42 -22.31
CA ALA A 62 -5.87 11.71 -23.58
C ALA A 62 -5.98 13.19 -23.94
N ALA A 63 -4.96 13.71 -24.62
CA ALA A 63 -4.97 15.02 -25.21
C ALA A 63 -6.15 15.16 -26.19
N SER A 64 -6.90 16.25 -26.03
CA SER A 64 -8.11 16.55 -26.83
C SER A 64 -7.96 17.83 -27.66
N ALA A 65 -6.79 18.47 -27.62
CA ALA A 65 -6.49 19.67 -28.39
C ALA A 65 -5.07 19.61 -28.98
N ARG A 66 -4.86 20.31 -30.10
CA ARG A 66 -3.51 20.52 -30.65
C ARG A 66 -2.69 21.39 -29.70
N ALA A 67 -1.39 21.12 -29.64
CA ALA A 67 -0.42 21.96 -28.93
C ALA A 67 -0.52 23.42 -29.41
N PRO A 68 -0.72 24.39 -28.49
CA PRO A 68 -0.70 25.81 -28.83
C PRO A 68 0.74 26.29 -29.11
N ALA A 69 0.88 27.53 -29.57
CA ALA A 69 2.19 28.11 -29.87
C ALA A 69 3.10 28.22 -28.64
N ASP A 70 2.52 28.38 -27.45
CA ASP A 70 3.18 28.50 -26.16
C ASP A 70 3.24 27.19 -25.37
N ALA A 71 3.01 26.03 -26.02
CA ALA A 71 2.95 24.72 -25.38
C ALA A 71 4.18 24.41 -24.51
N GLY A 72 5.37 24.82 -24.93
CA GLY A 72 6.59 24.66 -24.13
C GLY A 72 6.51 25.36 -22.78
N ALA A 73 6.13 26.64 -22.77
CA ALA A 73 6.02 27.41 -21.52
C ALA A 73 4.91 26.88 -20.61
N VAL A 74 3.78 26.46 -21.19
CA VAL A 74 2.68 25.84 -20.43
C VAL A 74 3.13 24.53 -19.80
N GLY A 75 3.83 23.67 -20.55
CA GLY A 75 4.38 22.41 -20.05
C GLY A 75 5.32 22.61 -18.86
N GLU A 76 6.32 23.49 -19.00
CA GLU A 76 7.28 23.79 -17.92
C GLU A 76 6.60 24.35 -16.67
N GLN A 77 5.58 25.21 -16.83
CA GLN A 77 4.82 25.73 -15.71
C GLN A 77 4.11 24.60 -14.94
N TRP A 78 3.53 23.63 -15.64
CA TRP A 78 2.89 22.48 -14.99
C TRP A 78 3.91 21.55 -14.34
N LEU A 79 5.03 21.26 -14.99
CA LEU A 79 6.11 20.47 -14.39
C LEU A 79 6.61 21.10 -13.09
N ALA A 80 6.79 22.42 -13.05
CA ALA A 80 7.20 23.13 -11.84
C ALA A 80 6.18 22.95 -10.70
N ARG A 81 4.88 23.18 -10.96
CA ARG A 81 3.81 23.01 -9.96
C ARG A 81 3.75 21.59 -9.40
N LEU A 82 3.85 20.59 -10.28
CA LEU A 82 3.76 19.17 -9.91
C LEU A 82 5.00 18.69 -9.15
N THR A 83 6.17 19.20 -9.52
CA THR A 83 7.43 18.96 -8.81
C THR A 83 7.39 19.56 -7.41
N GLU A 84 6.96 20.82 -7.28
CA GLU A 84 6.79 21.49 -5.99
C GLU A 84 5.80 20.73 -5.08
N ARG A 85 4.72 20.21 -5.66
CA ARG A 85 3.74 19.39 -4.93
C ARG A 85 4.25 18.00 -4.56
N GLY A 86 5.34 17.52 -5.18
CA GLY A 86 5.93 16.21 -4.95
C GLY A 86 5.13 15.04 -5.55
N VAL A 87 4.37 15.29 -6.62
CA VAL A 87 3.47 14.29 -7.25
C VAL A 87 3.87 13.92 -8.67
N LEU A 88 4.90 14.56 -9.24
CA LEU A 88 5.42 14.21 -10.56
C LEU A 88 6.11 12.84 -10.53
N ASP A 89 5.63 11.89 -11.35
CA ASP A 89 6.26 10.58 -11.53
C ASP A 89 7.15 10.54 -12.78
N GLY A 90 6.68 11.17 -13.86
CA GLY A 90 7.43 11.24 -15.11
C GLY A 90 6.73 12.14 -16.13
N TYR A 91 7.41 12.43 -17.23
CA TYR A 91 6.84 13.18 -18.35
C TYR A 91 7.51 12.80 -19.67
N GLY A 92 6.77 12.99 -20.77
CA GLY A 92 7.24 12.83 -22.13
C GLY A 92 7.21 14.15 -22.88
N ARG A 93 8.15 14.33 -23.81
CA ARG A 93 8.19 15.46 -24.75
C ARG A 93 7.80 14.99 -26.15
N SER A 94 7.24 15.89 -26.96
CA SER A 94 6.77 15.59 -28.32
C SER A 94 7.89 15.24 -29.32
N GLY A 95 9.15 15.41 -28.93
CA GLY A 95 10.33 15.06 -29.71
C GLY A 95 11.53 14.73 -28.83
N LYS A 96 12.73 14.74 -29.43
CA LYS A 96 13.98 14.32 -28.76
C LYS A 96 14.76 15.46 -28.15
N ALA A 97 14.45 16.71 -28.51
CA ALA A 97 15.14 17.86 -27.97
C ALA A 97 14.54 18.21 -26.59
N GLU A 98 15.39 18.67 -25.68
CA GLU A 98 14.95 19.15 -24.37
C GLU A 98 13.99 20.35 -24.49
N SER A 99 14.12 21.14 -25.56
CA SER A 99 13.23 22.25 -25.89
C SER A 99 11.86 21.83 -26.44
N ASP A 100 11.66 20.55 -26.79
CA ASP A 100 10.39 20.10 -27.34
C ASP A 100 9.28 20.18 -26.26
N PRO A 101 8.05 20.61 -26.63
CA PRO A 101 6.96 20.72 -25.67
C PRO A 101 6.66 19.41 -24.94
N VAL A 102 6.28 19.52 -23.67
CA VAL A 102 5.74 18.40 -22.89
C VAL A 102 4.46 17.91 -23.57
N SER A 103 4.40 16.62 -23.86
CA SER A 103 3.26 15.96 -24.51
C SER A 103 2.52 15.02 -23.57
N SER A 104 3.18 14.51 -22.53
CA SER A 104 2.54 13.64 -21.54
C SER A 104 3.12 13.87 -20.15
N ILE A 105 2.29 13.69 -19.12
CA ILE A 105 2.67 13.79 -17.70
C ILE A 105 2.05 12.61 -16.95
N SER A 106 2.86 11.94 -16.12
CA SER A 106 2.45 10.87 -15.22
C SER A 106 2.57 11.33 -13.77
N LEU A 107 1.55 11.05 -12.97
CA LEU A 107 1.43 11.54 -11.59
C LEU A 107 1.28 10.39 -10.58
N ASN A 108 1.89 10.59 -9.41
CA ASN A 108 1.74 9.76 -8.21
C ASN A 108 0.53 10.20 -7.35
N MET A 109 -0.58 10.57 -8.00
CA MET A 109 -1.84 10.96 -7.37
C MET A 109 -3.03 10.53 -8.24
N THR A 110 -4.22 10.44 -7.65
CA THR A 110 -5.44 10.05 -8.37
C THR A 110 -5.94 11.20 -9.25
N ALA A 111 -6.80 10.88 -10.21
CA ALA A 111 -7.42 11.87 -11.09
C ALA A 111 -8.34 12.83 -10.30
N ASP A 112 -9.04 12.31 -9.28
CA ASP A 112 -9.92 13.09 -8.42
C ASP A 112 -9.14 14.03 -7.50
N ASP A 113 -8.02 13.56 -6.91
CA ASP A 113 -7.14 14.40 -6.09
C ASP A 113 -6.52 15.52 -6.93
N PHE A 114 -6.15 15.22 -8.18
CA PHE A 114 -5.65 16.21 -9.12
C PHE A 114 -6.71 17.27 -9.43
N ASP A 115 -7.95 16.87 -9.71
CA ASP A 115 -9.03 17.80 -9.99
C ASP A 115 -9.37 18.70 -8.81
N ALA A 116 -9.41 18.14 -7.60
CA ALA A 116 -9.61 18.91 -6.38
C ALA A 116 -8.50 19.96 -6.22
N TRP A 117 -7.24 19.56 -6.35
CA TRP A 117 -6.09 20.46 -6.24
C TRP A 117 -6.08 21.56 -7.29
N VAL A 118 -6.44 21.23 -8.54
CA VAL A 118 -6.55 22.22 -9.62
C VAL A 118 -7.68 23.21 -9.35
N ALA A 119 -8.83 22.73 -8.90
CA ALA A 119 -9.99 23.56 -8.58
C ALA A 119 -9.70 24.53 -7.42
N GLU A 120 -9.04 24.05 -6.35
CA GLU A 120 -8.61 24.86 -5.21
C GLU A 120 -7.71 26.03 -5.62
N ASN A 121 -6.87 25.83 -6.63
CA ASN A 121 -5.95 26.85 -7.12
C ASN A 121 -6.51 27.69 -8.28
N GLY A 122 -7.73 27.40 -8.75
CA GLY A 122 -8.37 28.09 -9.88
C GLY A 122 -7.60 27.94 -11.19
N TRP A 123 -6.87 26.83 -11.38
CA TRP A 123 -6.07 26.61 -12.59
C TRP A 123 -6.89 25.97 -13.71
N THR A 124 -6.49 26.23 -14.95
CA THR A 124 -7.03 25.55 -16.12
C THR A 124 -6.06 24.48 -16.60
N VAL A 125 -6.51 23.23 -16.66
CA VAL A 125 -5.70 22.09 -17.13
C VAL A 125 -5.52 22.17 -18.65
N PRO A 126 -4.29 22.04 -19.18
CA PRO A 126 -4.03 22.07 -20.60
C PRO A 126 -4.54 20.79 -21.26
N ARG A 127 -5.29 20.97 -22.34
CA ARG A 127 -5.92 19.88 -23.10
C ARG A 127 -5.01 19.25 -24.17
N HIS A 128 -3.79 19.75 -24.34
CA HIS A 128 -2.83 19.27 -25.33
C HIS A 128 -1.77 18.33 -24.73
N ILE A 129 -1.90 18.00 -23.44
CA ILE A 129 -1.04 17.08 -22.70
C ILE A 129 -1.84 15.83 -22.37
N ASP A 130 -1.27 14.66 -22.58
CA ASP A 130 -1.78 13.39 -22.06
C ASP A 130 -1.47 13.29 -20.56
N TRP A 131 -2.50 13.02 -19.75
CA TRP A 131 -2.34 12.90 -18.30
C TRP A 131 -2.53 11.46 -17.85
N ASN A 132 -1.60 10.93 -17.07
CA ASN A 132 -1.67 9.62 -16.45
C ASN A 132 -1.65 9.76 -14.92
N PHE A 133 -2.54 9.07 -14.25
CA PHE A 133 -2.78 9.16 -12.82
C PHE A 133 -2.54 7.82 -12.14
N ALA A 134 -2.22 7.87 -10.85
CA ALA A 134 -2.18 6.67 -10.04
C ALA A 134 -3.61 6.12 -9.84
N PRO A 135 -3.81 4.78 -9.91
CA PRO A 135 -5.09 4.18 -9.56
C PRO A 135 -5.44 4.36 -8.08
N ASP A 136 -6.72 4.28 -7.73
CA ASP A 136 -7.17 4.27 -6.34
C ASP A 136 -6.62 3.10 -5.52
N LEU A 137 -6.47 3.30 -4.21
CA LEU A 137 -6.20 2.23 -3.26
C LEU A 137 -7.54 1.76 -2.66
N VAL A 138 -8.19 0.82 -3.35
CA VAL A 138 -9.51 0.28 -3.00
C VAL A 138 -9.53 -0.62 -1.76
N ARG A 139 -8.37 -0.93 -1.18
CA ARG A 139 -8.26 -1.65 0.10
C ARG A 139 -7.57 -0.82 1.18
N PRO A 140 -7.91 -1.04 2.47
CA PRO A 140 -7.19 -0.43 3.57
C PRO A 140 -5.74 -0.92 3.62
N ARG A 141 -4.89 -0.18 4.35
CA ARG A 141 -3.51 -0.60 4.63
C ARG A 141 -3.46 -1.90 5.43
N VAL A 142 -4.33 -1.99 6.43
CA VAL A 142 -4.51 -3.17 7.27
C VAL A 142 -6.01 -3.33 7.45
N SER A 143 -6.55 -4.51 7.18
CA SER A 143 -7.96 -4.79 7.44
C SER A 143 -8.24 -4.84 8.94
N GLU A 144 -9.50 -4.64 9.32
CA GLU A 144 -9.92 -4.79 10.72
C GLU A 144 -9.57 -6.19 11.26
N ALA A 145 -9.78 -7.23 10.45
CA ALA A 145 -9.47 -8.62 10.78
C ALA A 145 -7.97 -8.86 11.07
N ALA A 146 -7.08 -8.16 10.36
CA ALA A 146 -5.63 -8.30 10.57
C ALA A 146 -5.08 -7.42 11.70
N SER A 147 -5.78 -6.34 12.05
CA SER A 147 -5.28 -5.27 12.94
C SER A 147 -4.87 -5.76 14.34
N GLY A 148 -5.57 -6.76 14.88
CA GLY A 148 -5.31 -7.30 16.22
C GLY A 148 -4.04 -8.15 16.31
N GLY A 149 -3.52 -8.65 15.19
CA GLY A 149 -2.40 -9.58 15.14
C GLY A 149 -1.02 -8.95 15.03
N ILE A 150 -0.95 -7.65 14.78
CA ILE A 150 0.30 -6.95 14.47
C ILE A 150 0.62 -5.88 15.50
N ARG A 151 1.90 -5.60 15.69
CA ARG A 151 2.37 -4.47 16.49
C ARG A 151 2.33 -3.18 15.68
N LEU A 152 2.79 -3.27 14.44
CA LEU A 152 2.99 -2.15 13.55
C LEU A 152 2.98 -2.63 12.11
N TRP A 153 2.39 -1.86 11.21
CA TRP A 153 2.41 -2.12 9.77
C TRP A 153 3.53 -1.30 9.12
N PRO A 154 4.65 -1.92 8.72
CA PRO A 154 5.81 -1.21 8.21
C PRO A 154 5.64 -0.92 6.73
N ALA A 155 4.79 0.04 6.37
CA ALA A 155 4.59 0.42 4.98
C ALA A 155 4.63 1.92 4.80
N SER A 156 5.12 2.36 3.65
CA SER A 156 5.03 3.77 3.24
C SER A 156 3.58 4.21 3.04
N GLU A 157 3.35 5.53 3.06
CA GLU A 157 2.04 6.12 2.71
C GLU A 157 2.07 6.81 1.36
N ALA A 158 3.23 7.37 0.97
CA ALA A 158 3.42 7.93 -0.35
C ALA A 158 3.38 6.81 -1.42
N ARG A 159 2.71 7.11 -2.53
CA ARG A 159 2.64 6.22 -3.70
C ARG A 159 4.02 5.90 -4.21
N THR A 160 4.17 4.69 -4.72
CA THR A 160 5.45 4.32 -5.32
C THR A 160 5.59 4.96 -6.69
N GLY A 161 6.66 5.75 -6.88
CA GLY A 161 7.03 6.27 -8.19
C GLY A 161 7.88 5.28 -9.00
N LEU A 162 8.77 5.80 -9.84
CA LEU A 162 9.72 4.99 -10.63
C LEU A 162 10.44 3.91 -9.80
N GLN A 163 10.35 2.66 -10.28
CA GLN A 163 10.93 1.48 -9.64
C GLN A 163 12.05 0.87 -10.49
N LEU A 164 13.06 0.30 -9.84
CA LEU A 164 13.96 -0.65 -10.49
C LEU A 164 13.21 -1.96 -10.73
N GLN A 165 13.45 -2.59 -11.88
CA GLN A 165 12.69 -3.75 -12.36
C GLN A 165 13.42 -5.10 -12.22
N ALA A 166 14.58 -5.13 -11.54
CA ALA A 166 15.26 -6.40 -11.30
C ALA A 166 14.45 -7.25 -10.32
N ALA A 167 14.36 -8.56 -10.57
CA ALA A 167 13.64 -9.46 -9.70
C ALA A 167 14.45 -9.74 -8.43
N ASP A 168 13.82 -9.57 -7.28
CA ASP A 168 14.30 -10.02 -5.96
C ASP A 168 13.27 -10.98 -5.36
N SER A 169 13.71 -11.79 -4.40
CA SER A 169 12.87 -12.81 -3.80
C SER A 169 13.25 -13.12 -2.36
N GLY A 170 12.30 -13.66 -1.62
CA GLY A 170 12.51 -14.10 -0.25
C GLY A 170 11.20 -14.47 0.43
N ARG A 171 11.30 -15.02 1.64
CA ARG A 171 10.15 -15.41 2.44
C ARG A 171 9.76 -14.27 3.37
N ILE A 172 8.49 -13.88 3.34
CA ILE A 172 7.98 -12.80 4.19
C ILE A 172 7.28 -13.44 5.38
N LEU A 173 7.73 -13.14 6.59
CA LEU A 173 7.30 -13.79 7.83
C LEU A 173 6.59 -12.80 8.74
N LEU A 174 5.65 -13.30 9.54
CA LEU A 174 5.12 -12.59 10.72
C LEU A 174 5.63 -13.30 11.98
N ARG A 175 6.25 -12.58 12.90
CA ARG A 175 6.68 -13.12 14.20
C ARG A 175 6.39 -12.12 15.28
N ASP A 176 5.58 -12.51 16.26
CA ASP A 176 5.17 -11.66 17.37
C ASP A 176 4.66 -10.27 16.92
N GLY A 177 3.86 -10.27 15.84
CA GLY A 177 3.27 -9.06 15.27
C GLY A 177 4.22 -8.18 14.46
N CYS A 178 5.44 -8.65 14.18
CA CYS A 178 6.45 -7.95 13.38
C CYS A 178 6.76 -8.69 12.08
N PHE A 179 7.10 -7.92 11.05
CA PHE A 179 7.31 -8.43 9.69
C PHE A 179 8.79 -8.56 9.38
N TYR A 180 9.17 -9.74 8.90
CA TYR A 180 10.53 -10.05 8.55
C TYR A 180 10.62 -10.53 7.11
N LEU A 181 11.73 -10.22 6.47
CA LEU A 181 12.11 -10.77 5.19
C LEU A 181 13.32 -11.68 5.41
N ASP A 182 13.13 -12.97 5.11
CA ASP A 182 14.18 -13.96 5.10
C ASP A 182 14.68 -14.20 3.66
N ARG A 183 15.95 -13.86 3.44
CA ARG A 183 16.70 -14.19 2.22
C ARG A 183 17.72 -15.27 2.55
N GLN A 184 17.36 -16.52 2.30
CA GLN A 184 18.27 -17.68 2.42
C GLN A 184 18.90 -17.81 3.82
N GLY A 185 18.14 -17.55 4.88
CA GLY A 185 18.60 -17.59 6.27
C GLY A 185 19.10 -16.25 6.81
N VAL A 186 19.15 -15.20 5.99
CA VAL A 186 19.47 -13.83 6.41
C VAL A 186 18.16 -13.06 6.59
N GLU A 187 17.84 -12.75 7.85
CA GLU A 187 16.60 -12.08 8.22
C GLU A 187 16.80 -10.57 8.40
N THR A 188 15.88 -9.79 7.81
CA THR A 188 15.80 -8.33 7.94
C THR A 188 14.36 -7.93 8.28
N LEU A 189 14.14 -6.73 8.79
CA LEU A 189 12.80 -6.17 8.95
C LEU A 189 12.23 -5.82 7.57
N ALA A 190 11.01 -6.26 7.28
CA ALA A 190 10.35 -5.94 6.02
C ALA A 190 9.74 -4.55 6.05
N TRP A 191 9.84 -3.81 4.94
CA TRP A 191 9.14 -2.55 4.72
C TRP A 191 8.39 -2.55 3.39
N PHE A 192 7.09 -2.37 3.42
CA PHE A 192 6.21 -2.49 2.25
C PHE A 192 5.94 -1.16 1.54
N HIS A 193 5.61 -1.23 0.26
CA HIS A 193 5.07 -0.09 -0.48
C HIS A 193 3.63 0.23 -0.08
N ALA A 194 3.20 1.48 -0.35
CA ALA A 194 1.85 1.93 -0.03
C ALA A 194 0.76 1.11 -0.73
N GLU A 195 1.06 0.52 -1.88
CA GLU A 195 0.16 -0.32 -2.65
C GLU A 195 -0.03 -1.73 -2.05
N THR A 196 0.79 -2.13 -1.09
CA THR A 196 0.64 -3.42 -0.38
C THR A 196 -0.17 -3.23 0.90
N GLY A 197 -1.15 -4.10 1.11
CA GLY A 197 -1.97 -4.15 2.31
C GLY A 197 -1.89 -5.50 3.01
N LEU A 198 -2.42 -5.55 4.23
CA LEU A 198 -2.52 -6.75 5.04
C LEU A 198 -3.99 -7.11 5.29
N ASP A 199 -4.31 -8.38 5.09
CA ASP A 199 -5.62 -8.94 5.42
C ASP A 199 -5.49 -10.35 6.02
N VAL A 200 -6.64 -10.97 6.35
CA VAL A 200 -6.76 -12.37 6.76
C VAL A 200 -7.68 -13.08 5.78
N ASP A 201 -7.26 -14.23 5.27
CA ASP A 201 -8.09 -15.03 4.37
C ASP A 201 -9.17 -15.85 5.08
N ALA A 202 -10.01 -16.53 4.30
CA ALA A 202 -11.12 -17.33 4.83
C ALA A 202 -10.67 -18.51 5.72
N GLN A 203 -9.41 -18.92 5.64
CA GLN A 203 -8.82 -19.98 6.45
C GLN A 203 -8.08 -19.43 7.68
N GLY A 204 -8.06 -18.10 7.88
CA GLY A 204 -7.45 -17.46 9.02
C GLY A 204 -5.96 -17.14 8.86
N TYR A 205 -5.40 -17.25 7.65
CA TYR A 205 -4.00 -16.90 7.39
C TYR A 205 -3.87 -15.42 7.04
N TYR A 206 -2.81 -14.78 7.55
CA TYR A 206 -2.44 -13.44 7.13
C TYR A 206 -1.97 -13.45 5.68
N VAL A 207 -2.50 -12.53 4.89
CA VAL A 207 -2.21 -12.39 3.46
C VAL A 207 -1.79 -10.97 3.11
N LEU A 208 -0.87 -10.87 2.16
CA LEU A 208 -0.60 -9.62 1.46
C LEU A 208 -1.63 -9.42 0.37
N VAL A 209 -2.16 -8.20 0.27
CA VAL A 209 -3.12 -7.81 -0.76
C VAL A 209 -2.60 -6.64 -1.57
N ASN A 210 -2.82 -6.67 -2.88
CA ASN A 210 -2.62 -5.51 -3.73
C ASN A 210 -3.79 -4.54 -3.51
N ARG A 211 -3.50 -3.38 -2.94
CA ARG A 211 -4.53 -2.40 -2.57
C ARG A 211 -5.15 -1.69 -3.76
N MET A 212 -4.52 -1.74 -4.93
CA MET A 212 -5.10 -1.19 -6.16
C MET A 212 -6.15 -2.13 -6.77
N THR A 213 -5.93 -3.44 -6.65
CA THR A 213 -6.80 -4.45 -7.30
C THR A 213 -7.70 -5.20 -6.32
N GLY A 214 -7.39 -5.15 -5.03
CA GLY A 214 -8.02 -5.97 -3.99
C GLY A 214 -7.60 -7.43 -3.99
N GLN A 215 -6.62 -7.81 -4.83
CA GLN A 215 -6.24 -9.21 -5.01
C GLN A 215 -5.30 -9.68 -3.92
N VAL A 216 -5.45 -10.95 -3.54
CA VAL A 216 -4.50 -11.65 -2.66
C VAL A 216 -3.22 -11.94 -3.45
N GLU A 217 -2.10 -11.42 -2.97
CA GLU A 217 -0.78 -11.66 -3.55
C GLU A 217 -0.05 -12.83 -2.90
N GLY A 218 -0.42 -13.18 -1.67
CA GLY A 218 -0.11 -14.47 -1.06
C GLY A 218 -0.12 -14.46 0.46
N ARG A 219 0.02 -15.64 1.09
CA ARG A 219 0.08 -15.75 2.56
C ARG A 219 1.48 -15.46 3.07
N LEU A 220 1.58 -14.82 4.24
CA LEU A 220 2.85 -14.73 4.96
C LEU A 220 3.37 -16.14 5.25
N GLY A 221 4.68 -16.34 5.21
CA GLY A 221 5.34 -17.64 5.29
C GLY A 221 5.59 -18.30 3.93
N GLU A 222 5.01 -17.79 2.84
CA GLU A 222 5.35 -18.18 1.48
C GLU A 222 6.59 -17.43 0.95
N THR A 223 7.18 -17.95 -0.11
CA THR A 223 8.21 -17.24 -0.89
C THR A 223 7.54 -16.28 -1.87
N PHE A 224 8.02 -15.04 -1.90
CA PHE A 224 7.56 -13.98 -2.78
C PHE A 224 8.64 -13.55 -3.76
N VAL A 225 8.20 -12.96 -4.86
CA VAL A 225 9.03 -12.24 -5.84
C VAL A 225 8.51 -10.81 -6.00
N TRP A 226 9.40 -9.85 -6.14
CA TRP A 226 9.08 -8.44 -6.40
C TRP A 226 10.20 -7.75 -7.17
N SER A 227 9.94 -6.53 -7.64
CA SER A 227 10.96 -5.69 -8.26
C SER A 227 11.78 -4.94 -7.20
N ALA A 228 13.11 -4.98 -7.26
CA ALA A 228 14.02 -4.38 -6.28
C ALA A 228 15.41 -4.05 -6.88
N PRO A 229 16.29 -3.32 -6.16
CA PRO A 229 16.02 -2.59 -4.91
C PRO A 229 15.16 -1.35 -5.19
N ASN A 230 14.21 -1.07 -4.29
CA ASN A 230 13.41 0.15 -4.36
C ASN A 230 13.59 0.98 -3.07
N PRO A 231 13.67 2.31 -3.18
CA PRO A 231 13.80 3.17 -2.01
C PRO A 231 12.51 3.13 -1.18
N ILE A 232 12.66 3.30 0.15
CA ILE A 232 11.52 3.55 1.02
C ILE A 232 10.97 4.95 0.70
N THR A 233 9.69 5.02 0.34
CA THR A 233 9.01 6.29 0.08
C THR A 233 8.49 6.91 1.40
N PRO A 234 8.28 8.23 1.47
CA PRO A 234 7.86 8.91 2.70
C PRO A 234 6.52 8.44 3.28
N GLY A 235 6.30 8.83 4.55
CA GLY A 235 5.08 8.57 5.31
C GLY A 235 5.05 7.18 5.97
N GLY A 236 3.99 6.93 6.74
CA GLY A 236 3.88 5.73 7.57
C GLY A 236 4.61 5.85 8.92
N PRO A 237 4.84 4.73 9.62
CA PRO A 237 5.57 4.75 10.89
C PRO A 237 7.00 5.26 10.71
N SER A 238 7.63 5.81 11.75
CA SER A 238 9.06 6.11 11.67
C SER A 238 9.89 4.82 11.71
N MET A 239 11.09 4.82 11.11
CA MET A 239 12.03 3.69 11.24
C MET A 239 12.39 3.42 12.70
N GLU A 240 12.44 4.46 13.52
CA GLU A 240 12.64 4.34 14.98
C GLU A 240 11.46 3.64 15.65
N ALA A 241 10.22 3.97 15.30
CA ALA A 241 9.03 3.30 15.83
C ALA A 241 9.01 1.81 15.43
N LEU A 242 9.38 1.49 14.18
CA LEU A 242 9.53 0.11 13.74
C LEU A 242 10.58 -0.63 14.56
N ARG A 243 11.77 -0.06 14.74
CA ARG A 243 12.84 -0.69 15.52
C ARG A 243 12.46 -0.86 16.99
N SER A 244 11.83 0.15 17.58
CA SER A 244 11.33 0.08 18.95
C SER A 244 10.28 -1.03 19.13
N ALA A 245 9.43 -1.25 18.13
CA ALA A 245 8.40 -2.28 18.19
C ALA A 245 8.92 -3.70 17.89
N CYS A 246 9.91 -3.82 17.00
CA CYS A 246 10.26 -5.08 16.32
C CYS A 246 11.75 -5.48 16.38
N GLY A 247 12.59 -4.68 17.06
CA GLY A 247 14.02 -4.89 17.21
C GLY A 247 14.89 -4.08 16.24
N ASP A 248 16.19 -4.01 16.50
CA ASP A 248 17.13 -3.12 15.79
C ASP A 248 17.69 -3.70 14.47
N GLY A 249 16.93 -4.57 13.80
CA GLY A 249 17.37 -5.21 12.55
C GLY A 249 17.59 -4.22 11.40
N GLU A 250 18.36 -4.66 10.40
CA GLU A 250 18.40 -3.98 9.10
C GLU A 250 16.99 -3.98 8.48
N ILE A 251 16.64 -2.88 7.81
CA ILE A 251 15.33 -2.73 7.15
C ILE A 251 15.53 -2.93 5.65
N SER A 252 14.79 -3.88 5.09
CA SER A 252 14.74 -4.15 3.65
C SER A 252 13.39 -3.77 3.06
N THR A 253 13.41 -3.04 1.96
CA THR A 253 12.20 -2.76 1.19
C THR A 253 11.71 -4.01 0.48
N VAL A 254 10.43 -4.28 0.64
CA VAL A 254 9.63 -5.26 -0.11
C VAL A 254 8.63 -4.45 -0.91
N ALA A 255 8.71 -4.52 -2.24
CA ALA A 255 7.92 -3.64 -3.10
C ALA A 255 6.43 -4.05 -3.15
N ASN A 256 5.97 -4.51 -4.32
CA ASN A 256 4.68 -5.17 -4.48
C ASN A 256 4.93 -6.66 -4.67
N PRO A 257 5.06 -7.43 -3.59
CA PRO A 257 5.42 -8.84 -3.66
C PRO A 257 4.25 -9.69 -4.11
N THR A 258 4.53 -10.67 -4.97
CA THR A 258 3.60 -11.74 -5.35
C THR A 258 4.21 -13.10 -4.99
N ALA A 259 3.43 -13.98 -4.37
CA ALA A 259 3.89 -15.31 -4.02
C ALA A 259 4.30 -16.10 -5.27
N THR A 260 5.40 -16.84 -5.19
CA THR A 260 5.89 -17.65 -6.32
C THR A 260 4.83 -18.65 -6.77
N ALA A 261 4.15 -19.32 -5.84
CA ALA A 261 3.06 -20.25 -6.15
C ALA A 261 1.88 -19.58 -6.89
N ARG A 262 1.60 -18.30 -6.59
CA ARG A 262 0.61 -17.50 -7.31
C ARG A 262 1.07 -17.18 -8.74
N MET A 263 2.34 -16.81 -8.92
CA MET A 263 2.92 -16.59 -10.24
C MET A 263 2.85 -17.85 -11.11
N GLU A 264 3.23 -19.01 -10.55
CA GLU A 264 3.15 -20.32 -11.23
C GLU A 264 1.71 -20.74 -11.57
N ALA A 265 0.72 -20.26 -10.81
CA ALA A 265 -0.69 -20.47 -11.12
C ALA A 265 -1.21 -19.57 -12.24
N MET A 266 -0.65 -18.36 -12.39
CA MET A 266 -1.03 -17.39 -13.44
C MET A 266 -0.43 -17.75 -14.80
N TYR A 267 0.84 -18.14 -14.84
CA TYR A 267 1.56 -18.35 -16.09
C TYR A 267 1.64 -19.83 -16.45
N PRO A 268 1.56 -20.19 -17.75
CA PRO A 268 1.89 -21.53 -18.16
C PRO A 268 3.31 -21.87 -17.71
N GLN A 269 3.52 -23.11 -17.29
CA GLN A 269 4.83 -23.59 -16.84
C GLN A 269 5.88 -23.28 -17.92
N PRO A 270 7.10 -22.85 -17.52
CA PRO A 270 8.16 -22.57 -18.47
C PRO A 270 8.32 -23.74 -19.42
N ARG A 271 8.46 -23.44 -20.72
CA ARG A 271 8.84 -24.47 -21.69
C ARG A 271 10.14 -25.10 -21.19
N ALA A 272 10.25 -26.43 -21.30
CA ALA A 272 11.52 -27.09 -21.04
C ALA A 272 12.61 -26.35 -21.85
N PRO A 273 13.80 -26.10 -21.26
CA PRO A 273 14.86 -25.43 -21.98
C PRO A 273 15.12 -26.18 -23.28
N ASP A 274 15.32 -25.42 -24.37
CA ASP A 274 15.72 -26.02 -25.64
C ASP A 274 16.97 -26.87 -25.38
N ALA A 275 16.98 -28.09 -25.93
CA ALA A 275 18.15 -28.96 -25.82
C ALA A 275 19.37 -28.17 -26.29
N ALA A 276 20.46 -28.22 -25.51
CA ALA A 276 21.70 -27.58 -25.91
C ALA A 276 22.07 -28.05 -27.33
N PRO A 277 22.53 -27.14 -28.21
CA PRO A 277 22.96 -27.55 -29.54
C PRO A 277 24.01 -28.66 -29.43
N PRO A 278 24.00 -29.65 -30.35
CA PRO A 278 25.00 -30.71 -30.34
C PRO A 278 26.42 -30.10 -30.33
N PRO A 279 27.37 -30.72 -29.62
CA PRO A 279 28.72 -30.17 -29.43
C PRO A 279 29.54 -30.01 -30.72
N ASP A 280 29.04 -30.42 -31.89
CA ASP A 280 29.82 -30.54 -33.13
C ASP A 280 29.37 -29.59 -34.26
N ILE A 281 28.76 -28.44 -33.94
CA ILE A 281 28.52 -27.39 -34.95
C ILE A 281 29.61 -26.32 -34.84
N HIS A 282 30.75 -26.60 -35.47
CA HIS A 282 31.79 -25.62 -35.81
C HIS A 282 31.79 -25.35 -37.33
#